data_AF-A0A2S7X151-F1
#
_entry.id   AF-A0A2S7X151-F1
#
_cell.length_a   1.000
_cell.length_b   1.000
_cell.length_c   1.000
_cell.angle_alpha   90.00
_cell.angle_beta   90.00
_cell.angle_gamma   90.00
#
_symmetry.space_group_name_H-M   'P 1'
#
loop_
_entity.id
_entity.type
_entity.pdbx_description
1 polymer ?
#
loop_
_entity_poly.entity_id
_entity_poly.type
_entity_poly.pdbx_seq_one_letter_code
_entity_poly.pdbx_strand_id
1 'polypeptide(L)'
;MATIDQKKQAHKLLLFLNNEKRRCTYKAFGEVLGIFQRSVSTQLLGEQHPYLSWVVNSKTGKPSNYEPQNLHPDLYTNEHIIRDEQELRALADHYWREQPNGL
;
A
#
# COMPACT_ATOMS: atom_id res chain seq x y z
N MET A 1 -2.62 0.84 18.88
CA MET A 1 -1.84 -0.24 18.24
C MET A 1 -2.77 -0.98 17.30
N ALA A 2 -2.33 -1.28 16.06
CA ALA A 2 -3.15 -1.97 15.08
C ALA A 2 -3.41 -3.43 15.48
N THR A 3 -4.60 -3.95 15.15
CA THR A 3 -5.01 -5.33 15.43
C THR A 3 -4.28 -6.34 14.53
N ILE A 4 -4.32 -7.62 14.90
CA ILE A 4 -3.76 -8.71 14.07
C ILE A 4 -4.43 -8.73 12.69
N ASP A 5 -5.74 -8.52 12.62
CA ASP A 5 -6.49 -8.51 11.37
C ASP A 5 -6.10 -7.31 10.49
N GLN A 6 -5.92 -6.13 11.08
CA GLN A 6 -5.42 -4.96 10.36
C GLN A 6 -4.03 -5.19 9.77
N LYS A 7 -3.13 -5.85 10.52
CA LYS A 7 -1.78 -6.20 10.02
C LYS A 7 -1.84 -7.21 8.88
N LYS A 8 -2.67 -8.25 8.99
CA LYS A 8 -2.88 -9.23 7.91
C LYS A 8 -3.44 -8.56 6.66
N GLN A 9 -4.44 -7.71 6.81
CA GLN A 9 -5.03 -6.99 5.70
C GLN A 9 -4.05 -6.00 5.06
N ALA A 10 -3.25 -5.29 5.87
CA ALA A 10 -2.19 -4.42 5.37
C ALA A 10 -1.17 -5.19 4.52
N HIS A 11 -0.77 -6.38 4.99
CA HIS A 11 0.13 -7.24 4.24
C HIS A 11 -0.47 -7.69 2.91
N LYS A 12 -1.75 -8.08 2.88
CA LYS A 12 -2.46 -8.42 1.64
C LYS A 12 -2.50 -7.26 0.64
N LEU A 13 -2.78 -6.05 1.11
CA LEU A 13 -2.78 -4.86 0.26
C LEU A 13 -1.39 -4.56 -0.29
N LEU A 14 -0.35 -4.62 0.55
CA LEU A 14 1.02 -4.40 0.12
C LEU A 14 1.46 -5.44 -0.92
N LEU A 15 1.07 -6.70 -0.75
CA LEU A 15 1.37 -7.77 -1.70
C LEU A 15 0.71 -7.50 -3.06
N PHE A 16 -0.58 -7.12 -3.05
CA PHE A 16 -1.29 -6.66 -4.25
C PHE A 16 -0.58 -5.48 -4.92
N LEU A 17 -0.29 -4.41 -4.17
CA LEU A 17 0.35 -3.21 -4.72
C LEU A 17 1.73 -3.51 -5.31
N ASN A 18 2.48 -4.43 -4.70
CA ASN A 18 3.78 -4.86 -5.18
C ASN A 18 3.68 -5.63 -6.49
N ASN A 19 2.79 -6.63 -6.54
CA ASN A 19 2.61 -7.48 -7.70
C ASN A 19 2.05 -6.70 -8.90
N GLU A 20 1.11 -5.78 -8.65
CA GLU A 20 0.52 -4.92 -9.68
C GLU A 20 1.35 -3.66 -9.98
N LYS A 21 2.45 -3.45 -9.25
CA LYS A 21 3.32 -2.26 -9.35
C LYS A 21 2.54 -0.95 -9.26
N ARG A 22 1.63 -0.86 -8.29
CA ARG A 22 0.73 0.29 -8.10
C ARG A 22 1.08 1.04 -6.82
N ARG A 23 1.04 2.36 -6.91
CA ARG A 23 1.12 3.25 -5.75
C ARG A 23 -0.27 3.55 -5.23
N CYS A 24 -0.40 3.70 -3.92
CA CYS A 24 -1.61 4.24 -3.29
C CYS A 24 -1.26 5.30 -2.24
N THR A 25 -2.18 6.19 -1.94
CA THR A 25 -1.95 7.19 -0.88
C THR A 25 -2.07 6.60 0.52
N TYR A 26 -1.38 7.20 1.50
CA TYR A 26 -1.57 6.87 2.93
C TYR A 26 -3.03 7.00 3.38
N LYS A 27 -3.79 7.92 2.76
CA LYS A 27 -5.22 8.10 3.02
C LYS A 27 -6.00 6.85 2.60
N ALA A 28 -5.96 6.49 1.32
CA ALA A 28 -6.67 5.32 0.80
C ALA A 28 -6.28 4.05 1.55
N PHE A 29 -4.98 3.85 1.79
CA PHE A 29 -4.47 2.69 2.53
C PHE A 29 -5.00 2.64 3.97
N GLY A 30 -5.00 3.79 4.66
CA GLY A 30 -5.52 3.88 6.03
C GLY A 30 -7.03 3.65 6.12
N GLU A 31 -7.80 4.23 5.19
CA GLU A 31 -9.26 4.08 5.11
C GLU A 31 -9.65 2.60 4.93
N VAL A 32 -8.96 1.86 4.04
CA VAL A 32 -9.25 0.43 3.84
C VAL A 32 -9.08 -0.39 5.13
N LEU A 33 -8.10 -0.01 5.95
CA LEU A 33 -7.73 -0.69 7.19
C LEU A 33 -8.47 -0.14 8.42
N GLY A 34 -9.31 0.88 8.25
CA GLY A 34 -10.01 1.55 9.35
C GLY A 34 -9.07 2.27 10.32
N ILE A 35 -7.92 2.76 9.83
CA ILE A 35 -6.95 3.51 10.64
C ILE A 35 -6.67 4.90 10.08
N PHE A 36 -6.27 5.83 10.95
CA PHE A 36 -5.91 7.17 10.53
C PHE A 36 -4.62 7.16 9.70
N GLN A 37 -4.55 7.95 8.62
CA GLN A 37 -3.39 7.98 7.71
C GLN A 37 -2.03 8.19 8.41
N ARG A 38 -1.99 9.01 9.47
CA ARG A 38 -0.77 9.29 10.27
C ARG A 38 -0.30 8.08 11.08
N SER A 39 -1.19 7.13 11.31
CA SER A 39 -0.92 5.90 12.05
C SER A 39 -0.43 4.76 11.16
N VAL A 40 -0.57 4.86 9.83
CA VAL A 40 -0.12 3.82 8.89
C VAL A 40 1.38 3.58 9.04
N SER A 41 2.17 4.64 8.99
CA SER A 41 3.64 4.56 9.06
C SER A 41 4.17 4.10 10.42
N THR A 42 3.44 4.33 11.50
CA THR A 42 3.91 4.02 12.87
C THR A 42 3.33 2.73 13.42
N GLN A 43 2.17 2.29 12.94
CA GLN A 43 1.47 1.12 13.48
C GLN A 43 1.51 -0.10 12.54
N LEU A 44 1.83 0.08 11.25
CA LEU A 44 1.79 -0.99 10.26
C LEU A 44 3.08 -1.12 9.45
N LEU A 45 3.62 0.01 8.99
CA LEU A 45 4.88 0.02 8.25
C LEU A 45 6.02 -0.02 9.26
N GLY A 46 6.88 -1.02 9.14
CA GLY A 46 8.09 -1.11 9.95
C GLY A 46 9.21 -0.25 9.37
N GLU A 47 10.43 -0.79 9.40
CA GLU A 47 11.57 -0.19 8.73
C GLU A 47 11.33 0.01 7.23
N GLN A 48 11.81 1.13 6.68
CA GLN A 48 11.65 1.46 5.27
C GLN A 48 12.30 0.40 4.38
N HIS A 49 11.52 -0.20 3.50
CA HIS A 49 11.95 -1.26 2.61
C HIS A 49 11.21 -1.15 1.27
N PRO A 50 11.78 -1.58 0.12
CA PRO A 50 11.12 -1.53 -1.19
C PRO A 50 9.68 -2.03 -1.19
N TYR A 51 9.40 -3.12 -0.48
CA TYR A 51 8.06 -3.70 -0.32
C TYR A 51 7.02 -2.73 0.27
N LEU A 52 7.43 -1.77 1.09
CA LEU A 52 6.56 -0.80 1.76
C LEU A 52 6.48 0.55 1.02
N SER A 53 7.34 0.76 0.02
CA SER A 53 7.48 2.04 -0.70
C SER A 53 6.27 2.41 -1.58
N TRP A 54 5.31 1.50 -1.75
CA TRP A 54 4.09 1.69 -2.54
C TRP A 54 3.06 2.63 -1.90
N VAL A 55 3.17 2.89 -0.59
CA VAL A 55 2.29 3.83 0.11
C VAL A 55 2.93 5.21 0.13
N VAL A 56 2.29 6.16 -0.56
CA VAL A 56 2.89 7.46 -0.89
C VAL A 56 2.11 8.65 -0.33
N ASN A 57 2.79 9.79 -0.25
CA ASN A 57 2.16 11.06 0.04
C ASN A 57 1.29 11.51 -1.15
N SER A 58 0.07 11.97 -0.87
CA SER A 58 -0.90 12.36 -1.90
C SER A 58 -0.49 13.57 -2.74
N LYS A 59 0.33 14.47 -2.19
CA LYS A 59 0.81 15.68 -2.88
C LYS A 59 2.03 15.40 -3.73
N THR A 60 2.99 14.61 -3.23
CA THR A 60 4.27 14.40 -3.92
C THR A 60 4.31 13.13 -4.76
N GLY A 61 3.41 12.17 -4.50
CA GLY A 61 3.45 10.84 -5.12
C GLY A 61 4.65 10.00 -4.71
N LYS A 62 5.38 10.40 -3.65
CA LYS A 62 6.57 9.73 -3.12
C LYS A 62 6.31 9.16 -1.73
N PRO A 63 6.91 8.01 -1.37
CA PRO A 63 6.90 7.52 0.00
C PRO A 63 7.69 8.49 0.90
N SER A 64 7.26 8.63 2.16
CA SER A 64 7.84 9.62 3.08
C SER A 64 9.02 9.03 3.85
N ASN A 65 10.16 9.75 3.87
CA ASN A 65 11.39 9.35 4.55
C ASN A 65 12.03 8.06 4.00
N TYR A 66 11.99 7.87 2.68
CA TYR A 66 12.66 6.76 2.01
C TYR A 66 13.91 7.26 1.30
N GLU A 67 15.03 6.61 1.58
CA GLU A 67 16.24 6.75 0.78
C GLU A 67 16.10 6.03 -0.57
N PRO A 68 16.84 6.44 -1.61
CA PRO A 68 16.75 5.83 -2.95
C PRO A 68 16.89 4.31 -2.95
N GLN A 69 17.79 3.75 -2.11
CA GLN A 69 17.97 2.29 -1.99
C GLN A 69 16.77 1.55 -1.38
N ASN A 70 15.88 2.26 -0.70
CA ASN A 70 14.70 1.69 -0.05
C ASN A 70 13.47 1.79 -0.94
N LEU A 71 13.58 2.39 -2.12
CA LEU A 71 12.50 2.47 -3.10
C LEU A 71 12.44 1.19 -3.92
N HIS A 72 11.23 0.73 -4.23
CA HIS A 72 11.08 -0.32 -5.24
C HIS A 72 11.60 0.18 -6.60
N PRO A 73 12.39 -0.62 -7.35
CA PRO A 73 12.93 -0.19 -8.65
C PRO A 73 11.81 0.18 -9.63
N ASP A 74 10.68 -0.52 -9.56
CA ASP A 74 9.52 -0.26 -10.41
C ASP A 74 8.54 0.80 -9.88
N LEU A 75 8.87 1.48 -8.78
CA LEU A 75 7.93 2.35 -8.06
C LEU A 75 7.25 3.42 -8.94
N TYR A 76 7.98 3.91 -9.94
CA TYR A 76 7.53 4.98 -10.83
C TYR A 76 7.21 4.50 -12.26
N THR A 77 7.17 3.19 -12.50
CA THR A 77 6.83 2.63 -13.82
C THR A 77 5.35 2.83 -14.19
N ASN A 78 4.48 2.88 -13.18
CA ASN A 78 3.07 3.19 -13.33
C ASN A 78 2.80 4.61 -12.79
N GLU A 79 2.28 5.50 -13.65
CA GLU A 79 1.96 6.89 -13.28
C GLU A 79 0.71 7.00 -12.40
N HIS A 80 -0.19 6.03 -12.48
CA HIS A 80 -1.44 6.04 -11.73
C HIS A 80 -1.19 5.85 -10.23
N ILE A 81 -1.85 6.66 -9.41
CA ILE A 81 -1.81 6.59 -7.96
C ILE A 81 -3.24 6.48 -7.44
N ILE A 82 -3.50 5.39 -6.72
CA ILE A 82 -4.80 5.12 -6.09
C ILE A 82 -5.01 6.09 -4.93
N ARG A 83 -6.07 6.90 -4.99
CA ARG A 83 -6.28 8.04 -4.06
C ARG A 83 -7.44 7.88 -3.11
N ASP A 84 -8.39 7.00 -3.40
CA ASP A 84 -9.55 6.74 -2.55
C ASP A 84 -9.68 5.26 -2.17
N GLU A 85 -10.43 5.03 -1.10
CA GLU A 85 -10.69 3.71 -0.54
C GLU A 85 -11.42 2.77 -1.51
N GLN A 86 -12.40 3.31 -2.25
CA GLN A 86 -13.29 2.50 -3.10
C GLN A 86 -12.50 1.89 -4.26
N GLU A 87 -11.67 2.68 -4.91
CA GLU A 87 -10.76 2.24 -5.96
C GLU A 87 -9.78 1.18 -5.44
N LEU A 88 -9.14 1.42 -4.29
CA LEU A 88 -8.18 0.48 -3.71
C LEU A 88 -8.84 -0.88 -3.40
N ARG A 89 -10.04 -0.87 -2.81
CA ARG A 89 -10.80 -2.09 -2.51
C ARG A 89 -11.19 -2.82 -3.79
N ALA A 90 -11.76 -2.12 -4.76
CA ALA A 90 -12.23 -2.73 -6.00
C ALA A 90 -11.10 -3.43 -6.76
N LEU A 91 -9.94 -2.78 -6.87
CA LEU A 91 -8.77 -3.34 -7.55
C LEU A 91 -8.17 -4.52 -6.78
N ALA A 92 -8.04 -4.42 -5.45
CA ALA A 92 -7.53 -5.52 -4.64
C ALA A 92 -8.48 -6.72 -4.69
N ASP A 93 -9.79 -6.51 -4.59
CA ASP A 93 -10.79 -7.57 -4.67
C ASP A 93 -10.79 -8.25 -6.04
N HIS A 94 -10.66 -7.49 -7.12
CA HIS A 94 -10.49 -8.04 -8.47
C HIS A 94 -9.25 -8.92 -8.57
N TYR A 95 -8.10 -8.40 -8.14
CA TYR A 95 -6.83 -9.13 -8.13
C TYR A 95 -6.94 -10.48 -7.39
N TRP A 96 -7.57 -10.50 -6.22
CA TRP A 96 -7.71 -11.74 -5.45
C TRP A 96 -8.72 -12.72 -6.04
N ARG A 97 -9.76 -12.25 -6.75
CA ARG A 97 -10.72 -13.14 -7.46
C ARG A 97 -10.08 -13.82 -8.65
N GLU A 98 -9.13 -13.17 -9.31
CA GLU A 98 -8.41 -13.71 -10.47
C GLU A 98 -7.26 -14.67 -10.10
N GLN A 99 -7.01 -14.90 -8.80
CA GLN A 99 -5.98 -15.81 -8.30
C GLN A 99 -6.62 -17.13 -7.82
N PRO A 100 -6.87 -18.11 -8.72
CA PRO A 100 -7.66 -19.31 -8.39
C PRO A 100 -7.02 -20.24 -7.34
N ASN A 101 -5.76 -20.04 -6.91
CA ASN A 101 -5.08 -20.85 -5.88
C ASN A 101 -4.01 -20.06 -5.09
N GLY A 102 -4.21 -18.77 -4.85
CA GLY A 102 -3.17 -17.89 -4.28
C GLY A 102 -3.11 -17.81 -2.74
N LEU A 103 -2.88 -18.93 -2.05
CA LEU A 103 -2.20 -19.05 -0.73
C LEU A 103 -1.76 -20.49 -0.49
#